data_AF-A0AAJ0F5D3-F1
#
_entry.id   AF-A0AAJ0F5D3-F1
#
_cell.length_a   1.000
_cell.length_b   1.000
_cell.length_c   1.000
_cell.angle_alpha   90.00
_cell.angle_beta   90.00
_cell.angle_gamma   90.00
#
_symmetry.space_group_name_H-M   'P 1'
#
loop_
_entity.id
_entity.type
_entity.pdbx_description
1 polymer ?
#
loop_
_entity_poly.entity_id
_entity_poly.type
_entity_poly.pdbx_seq_one_letter_code
_entity_poly.pdbx_strand_id
1 'polypeptide(L)'
;MSDAVRRRKLEKSPKTKKASATNEPEPVDSEGEIVEPVIAKKLLDDEDAYSPWIDVLRVITFLFVASCGLSYLISGGESFFWGMKHTPNYLKSTWWKAKLGAPLYLTLEELSAFDGTDPEKPIYLAINGTIYDVSSNARTYGPGGSYHYFAGCDASRGYVTGCFAEDRTADMRGVEEMFLPIDDPSVDRHWSKADLEKLKAEELATAKQKVYDGLKHWVDFFARSKKYHFVGYVKRPKGWPGTEPVRRLCDAAQKNRMKRQIPGQG
;
A
#
# COMPACT_ATOMS: atom_id res chain seq x y z
N MET A 1 26.00 52.32 11.00
CA MET A 1 27.07 52.69 10.06
C MET A 1 26.89 51.80 8.85
N SER A 2 26.01 52.21 7.92
CA SER A 2 26.30 53.23 6.91
C SER A 2 27.30 52.63 5.92
N ASP A 3 26.79 52.19 4.77
CA ASP A 3 26.86 52.98 3.52
C ASP A 3 27.92 52.28 2.66
N ALA A 4 27.76 51.94 1.39
CA ALA A 4 27.23 52.71 0.27
C ALA A 4 28.00 52.14 -0.95
N VAL A 5 27.58 52.11 -2.21
CA VAL A 5 26.55 52.87 -2.92
C VAL A 5 26.73 52.56 -4.41
N ARG A 6 25.57 52.44 -5.10
CA ARG A 6 25.31 52.92 -6.48
C ARG A 6 26.05 52.24 -7.66
N ARG A 7 25.45 52.06 -8.84
CA ARG A 7 24.35 52.75 -9.58
C ARG A 7 23.71 51.71 -10.52
N ARG A 8 22.55 51.88 -11.16
CA ARG A 8 21.25 52.58 -11.06
C ARG A 8 20.50 52.04 -12.33
N LYS A 9 19.27 51.54 -12.25
CA LYS A 9 17.98 52.28 -12.26
C LYS A 9 17.78 53.06 -13.59
N LEU A 10 16.66 53.06 -14.31
CA LEU A 10 15.21 52.94 -14.03
C LEU A 10 14.53 52.50 -15.35
N GLU A 11 13.53 51.63 -15.43
CA GLU A 11 12.19 51.63 -14.84
C GLU A 11 11.28 52.79 -15.31
N LYS A 12 10.21 52.47 -16.04
CA LYS A 12 8.80 52.68 -15.62
C LYS A 12 7.78 52.31 -16.71
N SER A 13 6.89 51.39 -16.35
CA SER A 13 5.50 51.24 -16.83
C SER A 13 4.69 52.54 -16.54
N PRO A 14 3.48 52.84 -17.10
CA PRO A 14 2.26 52.10 -16.73
C PRO A 14 0.99 52.18 -17.64
N LYS A 15 0.07 51.21 -17.40
CA LYS A 15 -1.41 51.31 -17.27
C LYS A 15 -2.35 51.80 -18.41
N THR A 16 -3.20 50.86 -18.84
CA THR A 16 -4.68 50.87 -18.96
C THR A 16 -5.50 52.18 -18.87
N LYS A 17 -6.43 52.37 -19.83
CA LYS A 17 -7.87 52.81 -19.78
C LYS A 17 -8.25 53.47 -21.13
N LYS A 18 -9.28 53.01 -21.87
CA LYS A 18 -10.74 53.28 -21.81
C LYS A 18 -11.18 54.63 -22.47
N ALA A 19 -12.24 54.57 -23.29
CA ALA A 19 -13.10 55.65 -23.85
C ALA A 19 -12.48 56.48 -24.99
N SER A 20 -13.05 56.52 -26.21
CA SER A 20 -14.32 57.17 -26.65
C SER A 20 -14.25 58.70 -26.66
N ALA A 21 -14.20 59.30 -27.86
CA ALA A 21 -14.87 60.55 -28.27
C ALA A 21 -14.35 60.93 -29.68
N THR A 22 -15.14 60.77 -30.76
CA THR A 22 -16.11 61.74 -31.32
C THR A 22 -15.44 63.02 -31.86
N ASN A 23 -15.53 63.22 -33.18
CA ASN A 23 -15.89 64.52 -33.77
C ASN A 23 -16.47 64.33 -35.19
N GLU A 24 -17.72 64.75 -35.27
CA GLU A 24 -18.65 65.04 -36.38
C GLU A 24 -18.05 65.91 -37.53
N PRO A 25 -18.71 66.13 -38.70
CA PRO A 25 -20.17 66.16 -38.90
C PRO A 25 -20.78 65.54 -40.18
N GLU A 26 -22.04 65.13 -40.01
CA GLU A 26 -23.17 64.96 -40.95
C GLU A 26 -23.44 66.20 -41.85
N PRO A 27 -24.39 66.20 -42.83
CA PRO A 27 -25.25 65.11 -43.36
C PRO A 27 -25.37 65.09 -44.90
N VAL A 28 -26.16 64.13 -45.41
CA VAL A 28 -27.24 64.26 -46.42
C VAL A 28 -27.20 63.15 -47.48
N ASP A 29 -28.08 62.17 -47.23
CA ASP A 29 -29.04 61.50 -48.13
C ASP A 29 -28.60 61.04 -49.52
N SER A 30 -28.63 59.72 -49.75
CA SER A 30 -29.71 59.08 -50.53
C SER A 30 -29.41 57.59 -50.79
N GLU A 31 -30.41 56.78 -50.43
CA GLU A 31 -30.89 55.58 -51.14
C GLU A 31 -29.96 54.35 -51.37
N GLY A 32 -30.35 53.24 -50.74
CA GLY A 32 -30.58 51.99 -51.48
C GLY A 32 -29.57 50.85 -51.37
N GLU A 33 -30.09 49.68 -50.94
CA GLU A 33 -29.76 48.33 -51.44
C GLU A 33 -28.91 47.36 -50.58
N ILE A 34 -29.62 46.62 -49.71
CA ILE A 34 -29.61 45.14 -49.47
C ILE A 34 -28.27 44.38 -49.61
N VAL A 35 -27.64 44.01 -48.48
CA VAL A 35 -26.67 42.89 -48.40
C VAL A 35 -26.77 42.14 -47.05
N GLU A 36 -27.90 41.47 -46.77
CA GLU A 36 -28.03 40.57 -45.60
C GLU A 36 -28.71 39.23 -45.94
N PRO A 37 -28.06 38.32 -46.68
CA PRO A 37 -28.33 36.91 -46.40
C PRO A 37 -27.10 35.99 -46.41
N VAL A 38 -25.90 36.49 -46.74
CA VAL A 38 -24.73 35.62 -46.98
C VAL A 38 -23.94 35.32 -45.70
N ILE A 39 -23.85 36.27 -44.77
CA ILE A 39 -23.07 36.12 -43.53
C ILE A 39 -23.80 35.21 -42.52
N ALA A 40 -25.12 35.34 -42.42
CA ALA A 40 -25.95 34.49 -41.56
C ALA A 40 -25.94 33.02 -42.01
N LYS A 41 -25.92 32.75 -43.32
CA LYS A 41 -25.77 31.38 -43.84
C LYS A 41 -24.42 30.77 -43.49
N LYS A 42 -23.34 31.54 -43.56
CA LYS A 42 -21.98 31.06 -43.30
C LYS A 42 -21.72 30.75 -41.83
N LEU A 43 -22.37 31.47 -40.92
CA LEU A 43 -22.31 31.21 -39.47
C LEU A 43 -23.14 30.00 -39.06
N LEU A 44 -24.25 29.72 -39.73
CA LEU A 44 -25.06 28.52 -39.48
C LEU A 44 -24.42 27.24 -40.05
N ASP A 45 -23.70 27.33 -41.17
CA ASP A 45 -22.99 26.17 -41.75
C ASP A 45 -21.79 25.70 -40.91
N ASP A 46 -21.19 26.59 -40.09
CA ASP A 46 -20.07 26.24 -39.19
C ASP A 46 -20.53 25.62 -37.84
N GLU A 47 -21.80 25.80 -37.44
CA GLU A 47 -22.35 25.18 -36.22
C GLU A 47 -22.76 23.70 -36.42
N ASP A 48 -22.98 23.27 -37.67
CA ASP A 48 -23.42 21.92 -38.04
C ASP A 48 -22.34 21.11 -38.77
N ALA A 49 -21.06 21.29 -38.41
CA ALA A 49 -19.96 20.46 -38.92
C ALA A 49 -20.14 18.99 -38.50
N TYR A 50 -20.94 18.26 -39.28
CA TYR A 50 -21.21 16.84 -39.17
C TYR A 50 -19.89 16.09 -39.13
N SER A 51 -19.58 15.50 -37.97
CA SER A 51 -18.35 14.74 -37.75
C SER A 51 -18.73 13.26 -37.65
N PRO A 52 -18.53 12.48 -38.74
CA PRO A 52 -18.79 11.03 -38.74
C PRO A 52 -18.08 10.30 -37.60
N TRP A 53 -16.95 10.83 -37.13
CA TRP A 53 -16.21 10.30 -35.99
C TRP A 53 -16.96 10.43 -34.67
N ILE A 54 -17.66 11.55 -34.46
CA ILE A 54 -18.49 11.75 -33.26
C ILE A 54 -19.67 10.77 -33.29
N ASP A 55 -20.29 10.54 -34.45
CA ASP A 55 -21.40 9.61 -34.55
C ASP A 55 -20.95 8.15 -34.44
N VAL A 56 -19.82 7.78 -35.03
CA VAL A 56 -19.19 6.46 -34.81
C VAL A 56 -18.86 6.27 -33.33
N LEU A 57 -18.28 7.28 -32.67
CA LEU A 57 -17.97 7.22 -31.24
C LEU A 57 -19.25 7.11 -30.40
N ARG A 58 -20.32 7.86 -30.73
CA ARG A 58 -21.64 7.75 -30.08
C ARG A 58 -22.24 6.37 -30.23
N VAL A 59 -22.23 5.80 -31.44
CA VAL A 59 -22.77 4.46 -31.72
C VAL A 59 -21.96 3.39 -30.99
N ILE A 60 -20.63 3.46 -31.00
CA ILE A 60 -19.77 2.53 -30.26
C ILE A 60 -20.04 2.65 -28.75
N THR A 61 -20.16 3.87 -28.23
CA THR A 61 -20.46 4.10 -26.81
C THR A 61 -21.82 3.54 -26.45
N PHE A 62 -22.83 3.73 -27.29
CA PHE A 62 -24.18 3.20 -27.09
C PHE A 62 -24.20 1.67 -27.13
N LEU A 63 -23.54 1.05 -28.11
CA LEU A 63 -23.42 -0.40 -28.19
C LEU A 63 -22.64 -0.98 -27.01
N PHE A 64 -21.60 -0.28 -26.53
CA PHE A 64 -20.86 -0.69 -25.34
C PHE A 64 -21.73 -0.65 -24.09
N VAL A 65 -22.45 0.46 -23.86
CA VAL A 65 -23.37 0.59 -22.72
C VAL A 65 -24.52 -0.42 -22.80
N ALA A 66 -25.10 -0.62 -23.98
CA ALA A 66 -26.14 -1.61 -24.21
C ALA A 66 -25.63 -3.05 -23.96
N SER A 67 -24.41 -3.37 -24.39
CA SER A 67 -23.75 -4.65 -24.14
C SER A 67 -23.49 -4.87 -22.65
N CYS A 68 -22.96 -3.87 -21.94
CA CYS A 68 -22.76 -3.94 -20.48
C CYS A 68 -24.09 -4.06 -19.72
N GLY A 69 -25.13 -3.34 -20.12
CA GLY A 69 -26.46 -3.41 -19.53
C GLY A 69 -27.13 -4.77 -19.75
N LEU A 70 -27.02 -5.31 -20.97
CA LEU A 70 -27.54 -6.64 -21.30
C LEU A 70 -26.80 -7.75 -20.54
N SER A 71 -25.47 -7.65 -20.43
CA SER A 71 -24.66 -8.52 -19.59
C SER A 71 -25.11 -8.49 -18.13
N TYR A 72 -25.35 -7.29 -17.58
CA TYR A 72 -25.79 -7.13 -16.19
C TYR A 72 -27.16 -7.75 -15.94
N LEU A 73 -28.11 -7.57 -16.87
CA LEU A 73 -29.44 -8.17 -16.80
C LEU A 73 -29.41 -9.69 -16.91
N ILE A 74 -28.63 -10.24 -17.85
CA ILE A 74 -28.52 -11.70 -18.05
C ILE A 74 -27.77 -12.35 -16.88
N SER A 75 -26.80 -11.66 -16.29
CA SER A 75 -25.98 -12.17 -15.17
C SER A 75 -26.61 -11.95 -13.79
N GLY A 76 -27.89 -11.57 -13.71
CA GLY A 76 -28.57 -11.34 -12.42
C GLY A 76 -27.96 -10.23 -11.57
N GLY A 77 -27.24 -9.28 -12.19
CA GLY A 77 -26.56 -8.18 -11.51
C GLY A 77 -25.11 -8.45 -11.07
N GLU A 78 -24.55 -9.62 -11.36
CA GLU A 78 -23.22 -9.99 -10.86
C GLU A 78 -22.06 -9.52 -11.75
N SER A 79 -22.28 -9.24 -13.04
CA SER A 79 -21.18 -8.87 -13.94
C SER A 79 -21.57 -7.96 -15.12
N PHE A 80 -20.78 -6.89 -15.32
CA PHE A 80 -20.89 -5.97 -16.46
C PHE A 80 -20.18 -6.46 -17.73
N PHE A 81 -19.42 -7.56 -17.64
CA PHE A 81 -18.60 -8.11 -18.72
C PHE A 81 -18.80 -9.63 -18.88
N TRP A 82 -20.01 -10.04 -19.21
CA TRP A 82 -20.38 -11.37 -19.69
C TRP A 82 -19.84 -12.53 -18.85
N GLY A 83 -20.00 -12.47 -17.52
CA GLY A 83 -19.69 -13.60 -16.64
C GLY A 83 -18.22 -14.01 -16.58
N MET A 84 -17.27 -13.09 -16.83
CA MET A 84 -15.85 -13.38 -16.63
C MET A 84 -15.56 -13.85 -15.19
N LYS A 85 -15.38 -15.16 -15.01
CA LYS A 85 -15.08 -15.80 -13.72
C LYS A 85 -13.76 -15.33 -13.08
N HIS A 86 -12.86 -14.73 -13.87
CA HIS A 86 -11.59 -14.18 -13.39
C HIS A 86 -11.40 -12.73 -13.86
N THR A 87 -12.14 -11.79 -13.27
CA THR A 87 -11.90 -10.37 -13.52
C THR A 87 -10.51 -9.97 -12.99
N PRO A 88 -9.63 -9.39 -13.83
CA PRO A 88 -8.35 -8.87 -13.36
C PRO A 88 -8.57 -7.79 -12.28
N ASN A 89 -7.66 -7.73 -11.30
CA ASN A 89 -7.86 -6.97 -10.06
C ASN A 89 -8.20 -5.48 -10.29
N TYR A 90 -7.69 -4.85 -11.35
CA TYR A 90 -7.99 -3.44 -11.67
C TYR A 90 -9.44 -3.18 -12.11
N LEU A 91 -10.21 -4.21 -12.47
CA LEU A 91 -11.64 -4.07 -12.75
C LEU A 91 -12.50 -4.14 -11.48
N LYS A 92 -11.93 -4.62 -10.36
CA LYS A 92 -12.64 -4.67 -9.08
C LYS A 92 -12.65 -3.29 -8.44
N SER A 93 -13.82 -2.81 -8.03
CA SER A 93 -13.95 -1.51 -7.33
C SER A 93 -13.15 -1.46 -6.03
N THR A 94 -12.97 -2.62 -5.38
CA THR A 94 -12.17 -2.79 -4.17
C THR A 94 -10.69 -2.48 -4.38
N TRP A 95 -10.13 -2.77 -5.56
CA TRP A 95 -8.72 -2.51 -5.87
C TRP A 95 -8.42 -1.01 -5.95
N TRP A 96 -9.27 -0.24 -6.63
CA TRP A 96 -9.11 1.23 -6.69
C TRP A 96 -9.37 1.89 -5.34
N LYS A 97 -10.35 1.39 -4.57
CA LYS A 97 -10.59 1.86 -3.20
C LYS A 97 -9.39 1.59 -2.29
N ALA A 98 -8.71 0.46 -2.43
CA ALA A 98 -7.48 0.19 -1.68
C ALA A 98 -6.31 1.09 -2.12
N LYS A 99 -6.22 1.41 -3.42
CA LYS A 99 -5.12 2.24 -3.96
C LYS A 99 -5.26 3.73 -3.65
N LEU A 100 -6.49 4.23 -3.62
CA LEU A 100 -6.81 5.65 -3.37
C LEU A 100 -7.27 5.91 -1.92
N GLY A 101 -7.55 4.85 -1.17
CA GLY A 101 -8.01 4.92 0.20
C GLY A 101 -6.91 5.27 1.20
N ALA A 102 -7.32 5.83 2.33
CA ALA A 102 -6.44 6.00 3.48
C ALA A 102 -5.98 4.61 4.01
N PRO A 103 -4.84 4.54 4.70
CA PRO A 103 -4.39 3.31 5.34
C PRO A 103 -5.48 2.74 6.26
N LEU A 104 -5.76 1.43 6.13
CA LEU A 104 -6.70 0.76 7.02
C LEU A 104 -6.07 0.56 8.40
N TYR A 105 -6.87 0.68 9.46
CA TYR A 105 -6.43 0.37 10.81
C TYR A 105 -7.32 -0.73 11.39
N LEU A 106 -6.82 -1.95 11.39
CA LEU A 106 -7.56 -3.15 11.80
C LEU A 106 -7.07 -3.67 13.14
N THR A 107 -7.97 -4.09 14.01
CA THR A 107 -7.63 -4.90 15.19
C THR A 107 -7.20 -6.31 14.76
N LEU A 108 -6.59 -7.08 15.66
CA LEU A 108 -6.24 -8.48 15.38
C LEU A 108 -7.48 -9.34 15.06
N GLU A 109 -8.61 -9.06 15.72
CA GLU A 109 -9.88 -9.74 15.47
C GLU A 109 -10.42 -9.41 14.08
N GLU A 110 -10.44 -8.13 13.69
CA GLU A 110 -10.83 -7.71 12.35
C GLU A 110 -9.89 -8.27 11.27
N LEU A 111 -8.59 -8.33 11.56
CA LEU A 111 -7.60 -8.90 10.64
C LEU A 111 -7.85 -10.40 10.41
N SER A 112 -8.30 -11.13 11.43
CA SER A 112 -8.56 -12.58 11.35
C SER A 112 -9.65 -12.97 10.34
N ALA A 113 -10.54 -12.03 10.00
CA ALA A 113 -11.57 -12.24 8.98
C ALA A 113 -11.01 -12.30 7.54
N PHE A 114 -9.73 -11.98 7.34
CA PHE A 114 -9.04 -11.95 6.04
C PHE A 114 -8.02 -13.09 5.90
N ASP A 115 -8.39 -14.29 6.38
CA ASP A 115 -7.58 -15.51 6.35
C ASP A 115 -7.61 -16.25 4.99
N GLY A 116 -8.45 -15.79 4.06
CA GLY A 116 -8.63 -16.38 2.73
C GLY A 116 -9.56 -17.59 2.68
N THR A 117 -10.28 -17.90 3.76
CA THR A 117 -11.37 -18.90 3.74
C THR A 117 -12.56 -18.43 2.90
N ASP A 118 -12.80 -17.12 2.90
CA ASP A 118 -13.82 -16.46 2.09
C ASP A 118 -13.22 -16.02 0.74
N PRO A 119 -13.65 -16.61 -0.39
CA PRO A 119 -13.10 -16.31 -1.71
C PRO A 119 -13.43 -14.91 -2.21
N GLU A 120 -14.42 -14.23 -1.62
CA GLU A 120 -14.78 -12.85 -1.99
C GLU A 120 -13.90 -11.81 -1.29
N LYS A 121 -13.23 -12.20 -0.19
CA LYS A 121 -12.37 -11.32 0.59
C LYS A 121 -10.91 -11.41 0.15
N PRO A 122 -10.15 -10.30 0.26
CA PRO A 122 -8.72 -10.35 0.10
C PRO A 122 -8.07 -11.11 1.27
N ILE A 123 -6.86 -11.62 1.03
CA ILE A 123 -6.04 -12.28 2.04
C ILE A 123 -5.05 -11.27 2.59
N TYR A 124 -5.14 -10.99 3.89
CA TYR A 124 -4.24 -10.04 4.55
C TYR A 124 -3.27 -10.75 5.47
N LEU A 125 -2.09 -10.14 5.59
CA LEU A 125 -1.00 -10.58 6.43
C LEU A 125 -0.42 -9.36 7.12
N ALA A 126 -0.21 -9.42 8.44
CA ALA A 126 0.54 -8.38 9.13
C ALA A 126 1.98 -8.82 9.42
N ILE A 127 2.91 -7.89 9.24
CA ILE A 127 4.29 -8.01 9.70
C ILE A 127 4.76 -6.71 10.34
N ASN A 128 5.29 -6.84 11.55
CA ASN A 128 5.64 -5.76 12.45
C ASN A 128 4.52 -4.71 12.57
N GLY A 129 3.26 -5.16 12.68
CA GLY A 129 2.09 -4.29 12.75
C GLY A 129 1.70 -3.60 11.44
N THR A 130 2.38 -3.88 10.33
CA THR A 130 2.04 -3.36 8.99
C THR A 130 1.30 -4.42 8.19
N ILE A 131 0.14 -4.06 7.63
CA ILE A 131 -0.74 -4.98 6.90
C ILE A 131 -0.44 -4.93 5.40
N TYR A 132 -0.27 -6.10 4.81
CA TYR A 132 -0.04 -6.31 3.38
C TYR A 132 -1.12 -7.20 2.76
N ASP A 133 -1.51 -6.86 1.54
CA ASP A 133 -2.37 -7.69 0.69
C ASP A 133 -1.53 -8.76 -0.01
N VAL A 134 -1.80 -10.02 0.35
CA VAL A 134 -1.13 -11.21 -0.20
C VAL A 134 -2.06 -12.03 -1.11
N SER A 135 -3.22 -11.50 -1.49
CA SER A 135 -4.20 -12.15 -2.38
C SER A 135 -3.62 -12.52 -3.75
N SER A 136 -2.63 -11.77 -4.23
CA SER A 136 -1.88 -12.08 -5.45
C SER A 136 -1.14 -13.42 -5.40
N ASN A 137 -1.01 -14.02 -4.21
CA ASN A 137 -0.43 -15.34 -3.99
C ASN A 137 -1.34 -16.26 -3.15
N ALA A 138 -2.63 -16.30 -3.46
CA ALA A 138 -3.60 -17.13 -2.76
C ALA A 138 -3.21 -18.63 -2.71
N ARG A 139 -2.46 -19.15 -3.67
CA ARG A 139 -1.94 -20.54 -3.61
C ARG A 139 -1.02 -20.80 -2.41
N THR A 140 -0.30 -19.79 -1.95
CA THR A 140 0.68 -19.90 -0.86
C THR A 140 0.10 -19.52 0.49
N TYR A 141 -0.72 -18.47 0.54
CA TYR A 141 -1.29 -17.93 1.78
C TYR A 141 -2.76 -18.30 2.01
N GLY A 142 -3.49 -18.72 0.99
CA GLY A 142 -4.86 -19.18 1.14
C GLY A 142 -4.94 -20.59 1.74
N PRO A 143 -6.16 -21.09 2.02
CA PRO A 143 -6.39 -22.40 2.60
C PRO A 143 -5.65 -23.52 1.85
N GLY A 144 -4.92 -24.37 2.59
CA GLY A 144 -4.11 -25.45 2.02
C GLY A 144 -2.73 -25.03 1.50
N GLY A 145 -2.40 -23.74 1.50
CA GLY A 145 -1.07 -23.24 1.18
C GLY A 145 -0.06 -23.47 2.30
N SER A 146 1.24 -23.50 1.99
CA SER A 146 2.29 -23.72 2.99
C SER A 146 2.44 -22.58 4.01
N TYR A 147 1.97 -21.37 3.68
CA TYR A 147 2.03 -20.18 4.52
C TYR A 147 0.63 -19.74 4.99
N HIS A 148 -0.37 -20.61 4.92
CA HIS A 148 -1.75 -20.27 5.29
C HIS A 148 -1.91 -19.84 6.75
N TYR A 149 -1.06 -20.32 7.66
CA TYR A 149 -1.08 -19.93 9.07
C TYR A 149 -0.88 -18.43 9.29
N PHE A 150 -0.26 -17.74 8.32
CA PHE A 150 0.02 -16.33 8.40
C PHE A 150 -1.14 -15.45 7.93
N ALA A 151 -2.09 -16.02 7.19
CA ALA A 151 -3.27 -15.28 6.77
C ALA A 151 -4.12 -14.86 7.98
N GLY A 152 -4.56 -13.60 7.96
CA GLY A 152 -5.39 -13.01 9.00
C GLY A 152 -4.71 -12.78 10.35
N CYS A 153 -3.38 -12.85 10.46
CA CYS A 153 -2.68 -12.59 11.73
C CYS A 153 -1.41 -11.75 11.55
N ASP A 154 -0.84 -11.27 12.66
CA ASP A 154 0.51 -10.71 12.69
C ASP A 154 1.53 -11.86 12.79
N ALA A 155 2.23 -12.12 11.69
CA ALA A 155 3.14 -13.25 11.54
C ALA A 155 4.59 -12.91 11.93
N SER A 156 4.84 -11.74 12.53
CA SER A 156 6.20 -11.26 12.84
C SER A 156 7.05 -12.30 13.55
N ARG A 157 6.52 -12.91 14.62
CA ARG A 157 7.25 -13.88 15.43
C ARG A 157 7.50 -15.17 14.64
N GLY A 158 6.47 -15.72 13.99
CA GLY A 158 6.57 -16.95 13.22
C GLY A 158 7.55 -16.89 12.04
N TYR A 159 7.71 -15.72 11.41
CA TYR A 159 8.74 -15.51 10.37
C TYR A 159 10.17 -15.57 10.91
N VAL A 160 10.40 -15.16 12.16
CA VAL A 160 11.72 -15.22 12.79
C VAL A 160 11.97 -16.59 13.40
N THR A 161 11.00 -17.17 14.11
CA THR A 161 11.18 -18.46 14.80
C THR A 161 11.09 -19.66 13.88
N GLY A 162 10.45 -19.52 12.71
CA GLY A 162 10.15 -20.63 11.81
C GLY A 162 8.97 -21.50 12.26
N CYS A 163 8.29 -21.13 13.35
CA CYS A 163 7.16 -21.87 13.92
C CYS A 163 5.83 -21.26 13.48
N PHE A 164 5.37 -21.65 12.29
CA PHE A 164 4.29 -20.93 11.60
C PHE A 164 2.92 -21.08 12.28
N ALA A 165 2.63 -22.24 12.86
CA ALA A 165 1.33 -22.52 13.48
C ALA A 165 1.21 -21.93 14.89
N GLU A 166 2.27 -22.01 15.69
CA GLU A 166 2.28 -21.62 17.10
C GLU A 166 2.56 -20.13 17.31
N ASP A 167 3.47 -19.54 16.53
CA ASP A 167 3.95 -18.16 16.71
C ASP A 167 3.22 -17.14 15.83
N ARG A 168 1.88 -17.22 15.81
CA ARG A 168 0.98 -16.28 15.10
C ARG A 168 0.77 -14.98 15.88
N THR A 169 1.86 -14.33 16.27
CA THR A 169 1.84 -13.08 17.06
C THR A 169 2.93 -12.10 16.64
N ALA A 170 2.74 -10.85 17.02
CA ALA A 170 3.72 -9.79 16.84
C ALA A 170 4.76 -9.70 17.97
N ASP A 171 4.56 -10.42 19.08
CA ASP A 171 5.40 -10.30 20.27
C ASP A 171 6.75 -11.02 20.08
N MET A 172 7.82 -10.22 20.02
CA MET A 172 9.19 -10.69 19.83
C MET A 172 9.93 -11.00 21.14
N ARG A 173 9.31 -10.76 22.31
CA ARG A 173 9.95 -11.06 23.60
C ARG A 173 10.21 -12.56 23.73
N GLY A 174 11.39 -12.94 24.20
CA GLY A 174 11.79 -14.34 24.38
C GLY A 174 12.26 -15.03 23.10
N VAL A 175 12.21 -14.38 21.92
CA VAL A 175 12.75 -14.94 20.68
C VAL A 175 14.28 -14.98 20.74
N GLU A 176 14.90 -14.11 21.53
CA GLU A 176 16.36 -14.11 21.76
C GLU A 176 16.86 -15.45 22.32
N GLU A 177 16.02 -16.19 23.05
CA GLU A 177 16.38 -17.50 23.58
C GLU A 177 16.75 -18.50 22.48
N MET A 178 16.17 -18.36 21.28
CA MET A 178 16.49 -19.19 20.12
C MET A 178 17.96 -19.05 19.69
N PHE A 179 18.56 -17.88 19.88
CA PHE A 179 19.93 -17.59 19.50
C PHE A 179 20.91 -17.74 20.67
N LEU A 180 20.39 -17.96 21.88
CA LEU A 180 21.20 -18.17 23.08
C LEU A 180 21.60 -19.64 23.22
N PRO A 181 22.88 -19.91 23.52
CA PRO A 181 23.30 -21.26 23.86
C PRO A 181 22.53 -21.83 25.06
N ILE A 182 22.43 -23.16 25.11
CA ILE A 182 21.90 -23.86 26.29
C ILE A 182 22.95 -23.80 27.40
N ASP A 183 22.53 -23.32 28.57
CA ASP A 183 23.36 -23.35 29.78
C ASP A 183 23.53 -24.81 30.26
N ASP A 184 24.79 -25.25 30.34
CA ASP A 184 25.17 -26.58 30.80
C ASP A 184 26.17 -26.45 31.95
N PRO A 185 25.84 -26.93 33.17
CA PRO A 185 26.74 -26.84 34.32
C PRO A 185 28.11 -27.50 34.12
N SER A 186 28.26 -28.43 33.17
CA SER A 186 29.56 -29.03 32.85
C SER A 186 30.46 -28.05 32.08
N VAL A 187 29.89 -27.30 31.14
CA VAL A 187 30.61 -26.29 30.33
C VAL A 187 30.90 -25.05 31.16
N ASP A 188 29.91 -24.59 31.93
CA ASP A 188 30.01 -23.34 32.70
C ASP A 188 31.10 -23.40 33.78
N ARG A 189 31.48 -24.60 34.26
CA ARG A 189 32.61 -24.81 35.20
C ARG A 189 33.98 -24.45 34.62
N HIS A 190 34.12 -24.41 33.30
CA HIS A 190 35.39 -24.08 32.65
C HIS A 190 35.63 -22.56 32.55
N TRP A 191 34.64 -21.74 32.91
CA TRP A 191 34.72 -20.29 32.86
C TRP A 191 34.91 -19.69 34.26
N SER A 192 35.63 -18.57 34.35
CA SER A 192 35.56 -17.75 35.56
C SER A 192 34.18 -17.10 35.65
N LYS A 193 33.68 -16.83 36.86
CA LYS A 193 32.36 -16.23 37.05
C LYS A 193 32.23 -14.87 36.35
N ALA A 194 33.26 -14.03 36.45
CA ALA A 194 33.27 -12.70 35.83
C ALA A 194 33.31 -12.78 34.31
N ASP A 195 34.10 -13.70 33.74
CA ASP A 195 34.17 -13.90 32.30
C ASP A 195 32.86 -14.48 31.75
N LEU A 196 32.23 -15.40 32.49
CA LEU A 196 30.95 -15.98 32.13
C LEU A 196 29.83 -14.94 32.10
N GLU A 197 29.77 -14.06 33.11
CA GLU A 197 28.79 -12.96 33.14
C GLU A 197 28.96 -12.01 31.96
N LYS A 198 30.20 -11.67 31.62
CA LYS A 198 30.51 -10.84 30.45
C LYS A 198 30.12 -11.54 29.14
N LEU A 199 30.48 -12.81 28.99
CA LEU A 199 30.14 -13.61 27.82
C LEU A 199 28.62 -13.70 27.63
N LYS A 200 27.86 -14.01 28.70
CA LYS A 200 26.38 -14.07 28.64
C LYS A 200 25.77 -12.73 28.23
N ALA A 201 26.34 -11.61 28.68
CA ALA A 201 25.88 -10.28 28.26
C ALA A 201 26.13 -10.01 26.77
N GLU A 202 27.30 -10.40 26.26
CA GLU A 202 27.66 -10.29 24.83
C GLU A 202 26.80 -11.23 23.96
N GLU A 203 26.59 -12.48 24.40
CA GLU A 203 25.70 -13.46 23.77
C GLU A 203 24.27 -12.91 23.66
N LEU A 204 23.76 -12.30 24.74
CA LEU A 204 22.42 -11.72 24.78
C LEU A 204 22.29 -10.48 23.89
N ALA A 205 23.30 -9.61 23.85
CA ALA A 205 23.32 -8.47 22.93
C ALA A 205 23.30 -8.96 21.47
N THR A 206 24.15 -9.94 21.16
CA THR A 206 24.21 -10.57 19.82
C THR A 206 22.90 -11.25 19.45
N ALA A 207 22.29 -11.98 20.39
CA ALA A 207 21.01 -12.64 20.19
C ALA A 207 19.89 -11.64 19.86
N LYS A 208 19.80 -10.54 20.61
CA LYS A 208 18.85 -9.45 20.32
C LYS A 208 19.06 -8.83 18.94
N GLN A 209 20.33 -8.66 18.53
CA GLN A 209 20.65 -8.16 17.20
C GLN A 209 20.19 -9.14 16.11
N LYS A 210 20.42 -10.45 16.27
CA LYS A 210 19.95 -11.48 15.33
C LYS A 210 18.42 -11.51 15.21
N VAL A 211 17.69 -11.35 16.31
CA VAL A 211 16.22 -11.22 16.30
C VAL A 211 15.80 -10.01 15.47
N TYR A 212 16.43 -8.85 15.72
CA TYR A 212 16.15 -7.62 15.00
C TYR A 212 16.43 -7.76 13.50
N ASP A 213 17.59 -8.29 13.13
CA ASP A 213 17.99 -8.48 11.74
C ASP A 213 17.06 -9.47 11.02
N GLY A 214 16.67 -10.55 11.69
CA GLY A 214 15.70 -11.52 11.18
C GLY A 214 14.33 -10.88 10.90
N LEU A 215 13.79 -10.12 11.84
CA LEU A 215 12.53 -9.41 11.63
C LEU A 215 12.65 -8.35 10.52
N LYS A 216 13.74 -7.58 10.54
CA LYS A 216 14.02 -6.53 9.57
C LYS A 216 14.09 -7.08 8.14
N HIS A 217 14.73 -8.24 7.95
CA HIS A 217 14.79 -8.91 6.66
C HIS A 217 13.39 -9.11 6.05
N TRP A 218 12.45 -9.63 6.84
CA TRP A 218 11.09 -9.88 6.38
C TRP A 218 10.28 -8.60 6.21
N VAL A 219 10.43 -7.63 7.10
CA VAL A 219 9.80 -6.30 6.96
C VAL A 219 10.24 -5.64 5.65
N ASP A 220 11.54 -5.64 5.36
CA ASP A 220 12.10 -5.12 4.11
C ASP A 220 11.60 -5.91 2.88
N PHE A 221 11.50 -7.23 2.99
CA PHE A 221 10.97 -8.09 1.92
C PHE A 221 9.54 -7.68 1.52
N PHE A 222 8.64 -7.53 2.49
CA PHE A 222 7.26 -7.11 2.20
C PHE A 222 7.18 -5.66 1.74
N ALA A 223 7.92 -4.75 2.38
CA ALA A 223 7.92 -3.33 2.03
C ALA A 223 8.43 -3.05 0.61
N ARG A 224 9.41 -3.83 0.13
CA ARG A 224 10.01 -3.68 -1.21
C ARG A 224 9.36 -4.57 -2.27
N SER A 225 8.40 -5.41 -1.87
CA SER A 225 7.73 -6.32 -2.79
C SER A 225 6.86 -5.55 -3.78
N LYS A 226 7.00 -5.85 -5.07
CA LYS A 226 6.03 -5.40 -6.10
C LYS A 226 4.75 -6.23 -6.09
N LYS A 227 4.78 -7.40 -5.45
CA LYS A 227 3.69 -8.40 -5.46
C LYS A 227 2.70 -8.17 -4.32
N TYR A 228 3.20 -7.72 -3.18
CA TYR A 228 2.42 -7.50 -1.97
C TYR A 228 2.26 -6.00 -1.74
N HIS A 229 1.02 -5.57 -1.57
CA HIS A 229 0.70 -4.16 -1.49
C HIS A 229 0.48 -3.77 -0.03
N PHE A 230 1.02 -2.63 0.38
CA PHE A 230 0.67 -2.04 1.66
C PHE A 230 -0.83 -1.70 1.71
N VAL A 231 -1.48 -2.07 2.80
CA VAL A 231 -2.92 -1.85 3.05
C VAL A 231 -3.13 -0.92 4.23
N GLY A 232 -2.33 -1.07 5.29
CA GLY A 232 -2.60 -0.39 6.54
C GLY A 232 -1.77 -0.85 7.73
N TYR A 233 -2.29 -0.65 8.93
CA TYR A 233 -1.63 -0.97 10.19
C TYR A 233 -2.55 -1.73 11.15
N VAL A 234 -1.95 -2.52 12.03
CA VAL A 234 -2.65 -3.23 13.09
C VAL A 234 -2.83 -2.31 14.31
N LYS A 235 -4.07 -2.14 14.77
CA LYS A 235 -4.40 -1.48 16.02
C LYS A 235 -4.01 -2.39 17.19
N ARG A 236 -3.12 -1.90 18.06
CA ARG A 236 -2.71 -2.60 19.28
C ARG A 236 -3.34 -1.97 20.52
N PRO A 237 -3.63 -2.75 21.57
CA PRO A 237 -4.17 -2.21 22.81
C PRO A 237 -3.14 -1.33 23.53
N LYS A 238 -3.63 -0.39 24.34
CA LYS A 238 -2.76 0.48 25.15
C LYS A 238 -1.98 -0.36 26.15
N GLY A 239 -0.65 -0.17 26.21
CA GLY A 239 0.23 -0.93 27.11
C GLY A 239 0.75 -2.25 26.54
N TRP A 240 0.38 -2.62 25.31
CA TRP A 240 0.98 -3.74 24.60
C TRP A 240 2.47 -3.48 24.31
N PRO A 241 3.38 -4.47 24.43
CA PRO A 241 3.14 -5.88 24.75
C PRO A 241 3.11 -6.22 26.25
N GLY A 242 3.30 -5.24 27.15
CA GLY A 242 3.48 -5.46 28.59
C GLY A 242 2.29 -6.09 29.33
N THR A 243 1.10 -6.08 28.75
CA THR A 243 -0.12 -6.69 29.32
C THR A 243 -0.15 -8.21 29.23
N GLU A 244 0.58 -8.80 28.28
CA GLU A 244 0.58 -10.24 28.04
C GLU A 244 1.83 -10.91 28.62
N PRO A 245 1.71 -12.16 29.13
CA PRO A 245 2.86 -12.93 29.56
C PRO A 245 3.79 -13.22 28.37
N VAL A 246 5.08 -13.25 28.63
CA VAL A 246 6.08 -13.59 27.61
C VAL A 246 5.84 -15.02 27.15
N ARG A 247 5.70 -15.20 25.84
CA ARG A 247 5.49 -16.52 25.24
C ARG A 247 6.79 -17.32 25.23
N ARG A 248 6.69 -18.59 25.63
CA ARG A 248 7.79 -19.55 25.48
C ARG A 248 8.16 -19.75 24.03
N LEU A 249 9.39 -20.16 23.77
CA LEU A 249 9.84 -20.57 22.45
C LEU A 249 9.11 -21.86 22.02
N CYS A 250 8.83 -21.99 20.72
CA CYS A 250 8.26 -23.22 20.16
C CYS A 250 9.25 -24.39 20.26
N ASP A 251 8.72 -25.62 20.26
CA ASP A 251 9.53 -26.84 20.45
C ASP A 251 10.58 -27.02 19.36
N ALA A 252 10.27 -26.66 18.11
CA ALA A 252 11.21 -26.76 17.01
C ALA A 252 12.40 -25.81 17.18
N ALA A 253 12.15 -24.53 17.51
CA ALA A 253 13.22 -23.58 17.75
C ALA A 253 14.01 -23.92 19.03
N GLN A 254 13.37 -24.48 20.05
CA GLN A 254 14.04 -24.92 21.27
C GLN A 254 15.02 -26.08 21.01
N LYS A 255 14.66 -27.04 20.15
CA LYS A 255 15.50 -28.19 19.78
C LYS A 255 16.74 -27.78 18.97
N ASN A 256 16.67 -26.69 18.22
CA ASN A 256 17.76 -26.21 17.37
C ASN A 256 18.84 -25.42 18.15
N ARG A 257 18.65 -25.22 19.47
CA ARG A 257 19.63 -24.50 20.29
C ARG A 257 20.85 -25.36 20.57
N MET A 258 22.02 -24.77 20.39
CA MET A 258 23.31 -25.42 20.61
C MET A 258 23.80 -25.18 22.04
N LYS A 259 24.64 -26.08 22.56
CA LYS A 259 25.33 -25.85 23.83
C LYS A 259 26.45 -24.82 23.67
N ARG A 260 26.77 -24.10 24.75
CA ARG A 260 27.92 -23.19 24.79
C ARG A 260 29.22 -23.97 24.52
N GLN A 261 30.17 -23.34 23.83
CA GLN A 261 31.48 -23.92 23.57
C GLN A 261 32.39 -23.81 24.80
N ILE A 262 33.26 -24.82 24.97
CA ILE A 262 34.28 -24.82 26.01
C ILE A 262 35.43 -23.90 25.56
N PRO A 263 35.99 -23.07 26.45
CA PRO A 263 37.11 -22.19 26.08
C PRO A 263 38.28 -23.02 25.55
N GLY A 264 38.75 -22.69 24.34
CA GLY A 264 39.85 -23.39 23.67
C GLY A 264 39.45 -24.55 22.74
N GLN A 265 38.16 -24.87 22.61
CA GLN A 265 37.64 -25.74 21.55
C GLN A 265 36.92 -24.88 20.50
N GLY A 266 37.62 -24.50 19.43
CA GLY A 266 37.10 -23.74 18.31
C GLY A 266 37.85 -24.04 17.03
#